data_AF-A0AAU9TGM6-F1
#
_entry.id   AF-A0AAU9TGM6-F1
#
_cell.length_a   1.000
_cell.length_b   1.000
_cell.length_c   1.000
_cell.angle_alpha   90.00
_cell.angle_beta   90.00
_cell.angle_gamma   90.00
#
_symmetry.space_group_name_H-M   'P 1'
#
loop_
_entity.id
_entity.type
_entity.pdbx_description
1 polymer ?
#
loop_
_entity_poly.entity_id
_entity_poly.type
_entity_poly.pdbx_seq_one_letter_code
_entity_poly.pdbx_strand_id
1 'polypeptide(L)'
;MKYVATAAHCLVENDKGKLKNFNNIIIVAGTTKTTVSVFSLYEEHWRRIKNFYKHKFYNSIIFEHDFGIIEVNYNFITSNKIKPIRLHSLKRDDGVKVGQRCLVSGYGLKENNQSSHYLQKVCVPIVDLSLCKLFYGDEYLHPSSLCAGALGKDSCQGDSGGPLVCKGLLVGVVAWGGICGEHPGVYTRISSYTSDEHVPLEKNASEEEAVYFVPLISSFCIYVLFLINVN
;
A
#
# COMPACT_ATOMS: atom_id res chain seq x y z
N MET A 1 8.63 -11.04 11.44
CA MET A 1 7.90 -10.06 10.60
C MET A 1 7.14 -10.82 9.52
N LYS A 2 5.80 -10.85 9.57
CA LYS A 2 4.97 -11.75 8.75
C LYS A 2 3.77 -11.11 8.05
N TYR A 3 3.53 -9.82 8.25
CA TYR A 3 2.37 -9.14 7.68
C TYR A 3 2.80 -8.18 6.58
N VAL A 4 2.02 -8.06 5.52
CA VAL A 4 2.25 -7.15 4.41
C VAL A 4 1.05 -6.24 4.19
N ALA A 5 1.23 -4.92 4.13
CA ALA A 5 0.18 -3.97 3.77
C ALA A 5 -0.06 -3.97 2.25
N THR A 6 -1.33 -3.90 1.84
CA THR A 6 -1.73 -3.73 0.44
C THR A 6 -3.14 -3.15 0.36
N ALA A 7 -3.68 -2.99 -0.85
CA ALA A 7 -5.05 -2.57 -1.08
C ALA A 7 -6.00 -3.78 -1.00
N ALA A 8 -7.24 -3.57 -0.57
CA ALA A 8 -8.23 -4.64 -0.52
C ALA A 8 -8.61 -5.13 -1.93
N HIS A 9 -8.66 -4.24 -2.93
CA HIS A 9 -8.92 -4.62 -4.33
C HIS A 9 -7.83 -5.52 -4.92
N CYS A 10 -6.62 -5.51 -4.35
CA CYS A 10 -5.58 -6.47 -4.72
C CYS A 10 -5.92 -7.88 -4.24
N LEU A 11 -6.73 -8.01 -3.19
CA LEU A 11 -7.03 -9.26 -2.52
C LEU A 11 -8.33 -9.95 -3.00
N VAL A 12 -9.27 -9.18 -3.55
CA VAL A 12 -10.58 -9.69 -3.97
C VAL A 12 -10.74 -9.70 -5.49
N GLU A 13 -11.49 -10.67 -6.01
CA GLU A 13 -11.56 -10.96 -7.44
C GLU A 13 -12.67 -10.15 -8.15
N ASN A 14 -13.71 -9.69 -7.42
CA ASN A 14 -14.77 -8.74 -7.83
C ASN A 14 -15.74 -8.46 -6.65
N ASP A 15 -16.69 -7.52 -6.81
CA ASP A 15 -17.73 -7.05 -5.85
C ASP A 15 -18.55 -8.13 -5.10
N LYS A 16 -18.43 -9.40 -5.50
CA LYS A 16 -19.09 -10.54 -4.85
C LYS A 16 -18.35 -11.07 -3.62
N GLY A 17 -17.29 -10.39 -3.17
CA GLY A 17 -16.47 -10.84 -2.04
C GLY A 17 -15.72 -12.15 -2.30
N LYS A 18 -15.70 -12.63 -3.56
CA LYS A 18 -14.98 -13.85 -3.93
C LYS A 18 -13.48 -13.58 -3.90
N LEU A 19 -12.77 -14.43 -3.16
CA LEU A 19 -11.34 -14.32 -2.94
C LEU A 19 -10.58 -14.71 -4.19
N LYS A 20 -9.49 -13.98 -4.51
CA LYS A 20 -8.56 -14.42 -5.55
C LYS A 20 -7.94 -15.76 -5.16
N ASN A 21 -7.71 -16.61 -6.14
CA ASN A 21 -6.95 -17.84 -5.91
C ASN A 21 -5.46 -17.50 -5.72
N PHE A 22 -5.00 -17.49 -4.47
CA PHE A 22 -3.62 -17.15 -4.11
C PHE A 22 -2.63 -18.32 -4.20
N ASN A 23 -3.06 -19.52 -4.60
CA ASN A 23 -2.15 -20.68 -4.68
C ASN A 23 -0.94 -20.44 -5.60
N ASN A 24 -1.10 -19.54 -6.57
CA ASN A 24 -0.06 -19.17 -7.53
C ASN A 24 0.58 -17.80 -7.25
N ILE A 25 0.25 -17.16 -6.12
CA ILE A 25 0.78 -15.83 -5.77
C ILE A 25 1.89 -15.99 -4.72
N ILE A 26 3.03 -15.35 -5.00
CA ILE A 26 4.19 -15.32 -4.11
C ILE A 26 4.51 -13.87 -3.76
N ILE A 27 4.74 -13.63 -2.47
CA ILE A 27 5.23 -12.37 -1.95
C ILE A 27 6.76 -12.41 -1.99
N VAL A 28 7.37 -11.46 -2.69
CA VAL A 28 8.83 -11.34 -2.83
C VAL A 28 9.29 -10.05 -2.16
N ALA A 29 10.29 -10.14 -1.28
CA ALA A 29 10.91 -8.99 -0.65
C ALA A 29 12.43 -8.98 -0.87
N GLY A 30 13.04 -7.79 -0.86
CA GLY A 30 14.50 -7.63 -0.97
C GLY A 30 15.05 -7.52 -2.39
N THR A 31 14.17 -7.41 -3.39
CA THR A 31 14.56 -7.31 -4.80
C THR A 31 14.42 -5.91 -5.36
N THR A 32 15.26 -5.58 -6.35
CA THR A 32 15.11 -4.38 -7.16
C THR A 32 14.74 -4.66 -8.62
N LYS A 33 14.43 -5.92 -8.94
CA LYS A 33 14.18 -6.37 -10.30
C LYS A 33 12.95 -7.27 -10.33
N THR A 34 12.21 -7.22 -11.43
CA THR A 34 11.11 -8.17 -11.65
C THR A 34 11.59 -9.54 -12.13
N THR A 35 12.87 -9.65 -12.52
CA THR A 35 13.49 -10.90 -12.99
C THR A 35 14.30 -11.57 -11.88
N VAL A 36 14.15 -12.89 -11.77
CA VAL A 36 14.90 -13.71 -10.83
C VAL A 36 16.26 -14.05 -11.45
N SER A 37 17.34 -13.78 -10.72
CA SER A 37 18.68 -14.27 -11.07
C SER A 37 19.18 -15.22 -9.98
N VAL A 38 20.07 -16.15 -10.31
CA VAL A 38 20.64 -17.11 -9.36
C VAL A 38 21.31 -16.40 -8.17
N PHE A 39 21.92 -15.22 -8.41
CA PHE A 39 22.51 -14.39 -7.36
C PHE A 39 21.46 -13.70 -6.48
N SER A 40 20.26 -13.43 -7.01
CA SER A 40 19.18 -12.79 -6.25
C SER A 40 18.56 -13.73 -5.21
N LEU A 41 18.64 -15.04 -5.40
CA LEU A 41 18.00 -16.04 -4.52
C LEU A 41 18.50 -16.00 -3.07
N TYR A 42 19.71 -15.52 -2.83
CA TYR A 42 20.30 -15.44 -1.48
C TYR A 42 19.89 -14.19 -0.70
N GLU A 43 19.41 -13.15 -1.39
CA GLU A 43 19.03 -11.87 -0.78
C GLU A 43 17.52 -11.63 -0.81
N GLU A 44 16.80 -12.34 -1.67
CA GLU A 44 15.35 -12.26 -1.81
C GLU A 44 14.62 -13.24 -0.91
N HIS A 45 13.53 -12.77 -0.33
CA HIS A 45 12.64 -13.59 0.47
C HIS A 45 11.37 -13.89 -0.31
N TRP A 46 11.21 -15.16 -0.67
CA TRP A 46 10.03 -15.69 -1.34
C TRP A 46 9.11 -16.30 -0.31
N ARG A 47 7.85 -15.84 -0.24
CA ARG A 47 6.88 -16.27 0.77
C ARG A 47 5.52 -16.54 0.16
N ARG A 48 4.91 -17.66 0.54
CA ARG A 48 3.52 -17.94 0.16
C ARG A 48 2.59 -17.21 1.13
N ILE A 49 1.42 -16.88 0.60
CA ILE A 49 0.33 -16.33 1.41
C ILE A 49 -0.21 -17.45 2.30
N LYS A 50 -0.32 -17.15 3.59
CA LYS A 50 -0.95 -18.03 4.59
C LYS A 50 -2.40 -17.61 4.83
N ASN A 51 -2.61 -16.32 5.09
CA ASN A 51 -3.92 -15.69 5.24
C ASN A 51 -3.88 -14.32 4.59
N PHE A 52 -5.04 -13.75 4.33
CA PHE A 52 -5.16 -12.34 4.03
C PHE A 52 -6.43 -11.78 4.67
N TYR A 53 -6.43 -10.47 4.81
CA TYR A 53 -7.35 -9.71 5.61
C TYR A 53 -7.74 -8.48 4.81
N LYS A 54 -9.04 -8.28 4.54
CA LYS A 54 -9.54 -7.03 3.96
C LYS A 54 -10.24 -6.22 5.03
N HIS A 55 -10.30 -4.91 4.87
CA HIS A 55 -11.13 -4.10 5.74
C HIS A 55 -12.61 -4.55 5.67
N LYS A 56 -13.26 -4.68 6.84
CA LYS A 56 -14.66 -5.13 6.97
C LYS A 56 -15.61 -4.28 6.12
N PHE A 57 -15.41 -2.97 6.16
CA PHE A 57 -16.20 -1.99 5.43
C PHE A 57 -15.65 -1.66 4.05
N TYR A 58 -14.77 -2.50 3.47
CA TYR A 58 -14.29 -2.27 2.11
C TYR A 58 -15.45 -2.30 1.10
N ASN A 59 -15.60 -1.20 0.35
CA ASN A 59 -16.56 -1.06 -0.72
C ASN A 59 -15.83 -0.94 -2.06
N SER A 60 -15.96 -1.95 -2.91
CA SER A 60 -15.27 -2.02 -4.20
C SER A 60 -15.84 -1.10 -5.29
N ILE A 61 -17.06 -0.57 -5.11
CA ILE A 61 -17.68 0.35 -6.08
C ILE A 61 -17.05 1.73 -5.98
N ILE A 62 -16.82 2.21 -4.76
CA ILE A 62 -16.31 3.55 -4.47
C ILE A 62 -14.89 3.54 -3.88
N PHE A 63 -14.29 2.36 -3.77
CA PHE A 63 -12.96 2.12 -3.17
C PHE A 63 -12.83 2.68 -1.73
N GLU A 64 -13.94 2.78 -1.02
CA GLU A 64 -13.92 3.18 0.39
C GLU A 64 -13.33 2.03 1.21
N HIS A 65 -12.44 2.40 2.14
CA HIS A 65 -11.68 1.47 2.94
C HIS A 65 -10.88 0.41 2.17
N ASP A 66 -10.27 0.81 1.05
CA ASP A 66 -9.43 -0.05 0.22
C ASP A 66 -8.07 -0.35 0.87
N PHE A 67 -8.10 -1.12 1.96
CA PHE A 67 -6.94 -1.53 2.74
C PHE A 67 -7.01 -3.01 3.10
N GLY A 68 -5.87 -3.69 3.01
CA GLY A 68 -5.75 -5.08 3.35
C GLY A 68 -4.36 -5.46 3.88
N ILE A 69 -4.31 -6.62 4.49
CA ILE A 69 -3.09 -7.22 5.04
C ILE A 69 -2.95 -8.65 4.52
N ILE A 70 -1.73 -9.04 4.19
CA ILE A 70 -1.37 -10.42 3.88
C ILE A 70 -0.52 -10.97 5.03
N GLU A 71 -0.89 -12.12 5.60
CA GLU A 71 -0.01 -12.90 6.47
C GLU A 71 0.71 -13.95 5.62
N VAL A 72 2.05 -14.00 5.71
CA VAL A 72 2.86 -15.00 5.02
C VAL A 72 3.11 -16.25 5.86
N ASN A 73 3.39 -17.37 5.17
CA ASN A 73 3.65 -18.66 5.81
C ASN A 73 4.95 -18.74 6.62
N TYR A 74 5.95 -17.91 6.28
CA TYR A 74 7.21 -17.81 7.02
C TYR A 74 7.63 -16.36 7.22
N ASN A 75 8.22 -16.08 8.38
CA ASN A 75 8.73 -14.75 8.68
C ASN A 75 9.75 -14.28 7.64
N PHE A 76 9.69 -12.99 7.31
CA PHE A 76 10.79 -12.26 6.71
C PHE A 76 11.87 -12.00 7.75
N ILE A 77 13.12 -12.03 7.32
CA ILE A 77 14.30 -11.76 8.16
C ILE A 77 14.80 -10.38 7.77
N THR A 78 14.99 -9.52 8.77
CA THR A 78 15.48 -8.16 8.57
C THR A 78 16.89 -8.18 8.02
N SER A 79 17.15 -7.32 7.04
CA SER A 79 18.47 -7.16 6.42
C SER A 79 18.70 -5.71 5.99
N ASN A 80 19.79 -5.45 5.27
CA ASN A 80 20.00 -4.18 4.58
C ASN A 80 18.95 -3.90 3.49
N LYS A 81 18.33 -4.95 2.90
CA LYS A 81 17.33 -4.85 1.83
C LYS A 81 15.89 -5.05 2.31
N ILE A 82 15.69 -5.70 3.46
CA ILE A 82 14.36 -6.03 3.99
C ILE A 82 14.20 -5.38 5.36
N LYS A 83 13.32 -4.39 5.46
CA LYS A 83 13.01 -3.68 6.71
C LYS A 83 11.51 -3.39 6.81
N PRO A 84 10.93 -3.40 8.02
CA PRO A 84 9.56 -2.92 8.23
C PRO A 84 9.47 -1.42 7.95
N ILE A 85 8.25 -0.96 7.66
CA ILE A 85 7.91 0.46 7.71
C ILE A 85 7.01 0.73 8.91
N ARG A 86 7.16 1.92 9.48
CA ARG A 86 6.23 2.41 10.48
C ARG A 86 5.00 2.99 9.81
N LEU A 87 3.82 2.74 10.36
CA LEU A 87 2.58 3.35 9.88
C LEU A 87 2.44 4.76 10.43
N HIS A 88 1.91 5.66 9.60
CA HIS A 88 1.51 7.01 10.02
C HIS A 88 0.32 6.93 10.99
N SER A 89 0.32 7.72 12.07
CA SER A 89 -0.77 7.78 13.04
C SER A 89 -1.06 9.21 13.48
N LEU A 90 -2.35 9.56 13.59
CA LEU A 90 -2.79 10.87 14.09
C LEU A 90 -2.52 11.05 15.60
N LYS A 91 -2.27 9.97 16.35
CA LYS A 91 -1.91 10.04 17.78
C LYS A 91 -0.51 10.60 18.02
N ARG A 92 0.29 10.78 16.96
CA ARG A 92 1.64 11.33 17.04
C ARG A 92 1.74 12.52 16.11
N ASP A 93 2.48 13.54 16.53
CA ASP A 93 2.90 14.60 15.62
C ASP A 93 4.02 14.07 14.70
N ASP A 94 3.62 13.30 13.70
CA ASP A 94 4.50 12.80 12.65
C ASP A 94 4.81 13.90 11.60
N GLY A 95 4.18 15.09 11.73
CA GLY A 95 4.41 16.26 10.89
C GLY A 95 4.09 16.06 9.40
N VAL A 96 3.23 15.10 9.05
CA VAL A 96 2.75 14.87 7.68
C VAL A 96 1.59 15.83 7.39
N LYS A 97 1.73 16.67 6.36
CA LYS A 97 0.77 17.73 6.03
C LYS A 97 0.61 17.89 4.52
N VAL A 98 -0.42 18.61 4.09
CA VAL A 98 -0.58 19.02 2.68
C VAL A 98 0.70 19.69 2.18
N GLY A 99 1.08 19.38 0.93
CA GLY A 99 2.33 19.83 0.31
C GLY A 99 3.58 19.03 0.72
N GLN A 100 3.50 18.16 1.73
CA GLN A 100 4.61 17.28 2.10
C GLN A 100 4.96 16.39 0.91
N ARG A 101 6.24 16.39 0.51
CA ARG A 101 6.74 15.50 -0.54
C ARG A 101 6.89 14.09 0.00
N CYS A 102 6.36 13.14 -0.74
CA CYS A 102 6.26 11.74 -0.41
C CYS A 102 6.73 10.89 -1.59
N LEU A 103 7.31 9.74 -1.29
CA LEU A 103 7.84 8.81 -2.26
C LEU A 103 6.78 7.75 -2.57
N VAL A 104 6.43 7.65 -3.84
CA VAL A 104 5.75 6.47 -4.40
C VAL A 104 6.82 5.63 -5.08
N SER A 105 6.71 4.32 -4.96
CA SER A 105 7.63 3.42 -5.63
C SER A 105 6.94 2.15 -6.08
N GLY A 106 7.19 1.75 -7.32
CA GLY A 106 6.56 0.57 -7.90
C GLY A 106 7.16 0.17 -9.26
N TYR A 107 6.62 -0.91 -9.82
CA TYR A 107 7.08 -1.53 -11.07
C TYR A 107 6.11 -1.28 -12.23
N GLY A 108 5.09 -0.46 -11.99
CA GLY A 108 4.03 -0.12 -12.93
C GLY A 108 4.54 0.55 -14.20
N LEU A 109 3.58 0.97 -15.01
CA LEU A 109 3.84 1.58 -16.30
C LEU A 109 4.64 2.86 -16.13
N LYS A 110 5.72 2.95 -16.91
CA LYS A 110 6.41 4.22 -17.17
C LYS A 110 5.53 5.12 -18.04
N GLU A 111 5.91 6.38 -18.18
CA GLU A 111 5.25 7.37 -19.05
C GLU A 111 5.04 6.90 -20.50
N ASN A 112 5.85 5.94 -20.98
CA ASN A 112 5.73 5.34 -22.31
C ASN A 112 4.84 4.07 -22.36
N ASN A 113 4.01 3.82 -21.34
CA ASN A 113 3.16 2.64 -21.19
C ASN A 113 3.91 1.29 -21.17
N GLN A 114 5.21 1.28 -20.88
CA GLN A 114 5.96 0.04 -20.69
C GLN A 114 6.13 -0.25 -19.20
N SER A 115 5.91 -1.51 -18.81
CA SER A 115 6.24 -1.98 -17.47
C SER A 115 7.75 -1.91 -17.26
N SER A 116 8.17 -1.65 -16.01
CA SER A 116 9.58 -1.49 -15.71
C SER A 116 10.15 -2.76 -15.08
N HIS A 117 11.26 -3.26 -15.63
CA HIS A 117 12.02 -4.35 -15.02
C HIS A 117 12.72 -3.96 -13.71
N TYR A 118 12.94 -2.66 -13.52
CA TYR A 118 13.53 -2.06 -12.32
C TYR A 118 12.49 -1.12 -11.73
N LEU A 119 12.34 -1.01 -10.43
CA LEU A 119 11.33 -0.12 -9.84
C LEU A 119 11.75 1.29 -10.03
N GLN A 120 10.68 2.02 -10.23
CA GLN A 120 10.68 3.42 -10.41
C GLN A 120 10.23 4.03 -9.10
N LYS A 121 10.63 5.27 -8.89
CA LYS A 121 10.18 6.03 -7.75
C LYS A 121 9.95 7.46 -8.18
N VAL A 122 8.88 8.05 -7.66
CA VAL A 122 8.52 9.43 -7.94
C VAL A 122 8.20 10.13 -6.62
N CYS A 123 8.64 11.39 -6.52
CA CYS A 123 8.35 12.22 -5.38
C CYS A 123 7.17 13.14 -5.71
N VAL A 124 6.04 12.93 -5.05
CA VAL A 124 4.78 13.67 -5.23
C VAL A 124 4.38 14.39 -3.94
N PRO A 125 3.78 15.59 -4.02
CA PRO A 125 3.26 16.26 -2.84
C PRO A 125 1.91 15.68 -2.42
N ILE A 126 1.61 15.68 -1.11
CA ILE A 126 0.24 15.48 -0.63
C ILE A 126 -0.62 16.64 -1.12
N VAL A 127 -1.79 16.30 -1.66
CA VAL A 127 -2.80 17.24 -2.15
C VAL A 127 -3.91 17.35 -1.12
N ASP A 128 -4.44 18.56 -0.93
CA ASP A 128 -5.60 18.76 -0.08
C ASP A 128 -6.81 17.98 -0.62
N LEU A 129 -7.57 17.32 0.27
CA LEU A 129 -8.67 16.48 -0.16
C LEU A 129 -9.77 17.29 -0.87
N SER A 130 -10.00 18.54 -0.45
CA SER A 130 -10.97 19.45 -1.07
C SER A 130 -10.55 19.84 -2.48
N LEU A 131 -9.25 20.05 -2.70
CA LEU A 131 -8.72 20.29 -4.05
C LEU A 131 -8.85 19.03 -4.92
N CYS A 132 -8.59 17.85 -4.34
CA CYS A 132 -8.72 16.58 -5.04
C CYS A 132 -10.16 16.30 -5.49
N LYS A 133 -11.15 16.70 -4.68
CA LYS A 133 -12.59 16.64 -5.00
C LYS A 133 -12.97 17.43 -6.25
N LEU A 134 -12.23 18.47 -6.61
CA LEU A 134 -12.46 19.20 -7.86
C LEU A 134 -12.17 18.34 -9.11
N PHE A 135 -11.36 17.29 -8.99
CA PHE A 135 -11.05 16.38 -10.10
C PHE A 135 -11.99 15.18 -10.17
N TYR A 136 -12.45 14.69 -9.02
CA TYR A 136 -13.14 13.41 -8.92
C TYR A 136 -14.61 13.50 -8.51
N GLY A 137 -15.06 14.60 -7.92
CA GLY A 137 -16.36 14.70 -7.27
C GLY A 137 -16.30 14.39 -5.77
N ASP A 138 -17.29 14.89 -5.04
CA ASP A 138 -17.38 14.74 -3.58
C ASP A 138 -17.78 13.32 -3.15
N GLU A 139 -18.55 12.64 -4.00
CA GLU A 139 -19.14 11.33 -3.77
C GLU A 139 -18.14 10.17 -3.87
N TYR A 140 -16.95 10.41 -4.43
CA TYR A 140 -15.91 9.40 -4.63
C TYR A 140 -14.73 9.51 -3.65
N LEU A 141 -14.67 10.58 -2.85
CA LEU A 141 -13.56 10.84 -1.94
C LEU A 141 -14.03 10.90 -0.49
N HIS A 142 -13.52 9.96 0.30
CA HIS A 142 -13.89 9.71 1.68
C HIS A 142 -12.86 10.27 2.66
N PRO A 143 -13.17 10.41 3.96
CA PRO A 143 -12.16 10.73 4.97
C PRO A 143 -11.00 9.74 5.02
N SER A 144 -11.23 8.49 4.62
CA SER A 144 -10.23 7.44 4.45
C SER A 144 -9.40 7.57 3.16
N SER A 145 -9.69 8.56 2.31
CA SER A 145 -8.92 8.87 1.10
C SER A 145 -7.80 9.89 1.38
N LEU A 146 -6.70 9.75 0.67
CA LEU A 146 -5.55 10.65 0.65
C LEU A 146 -5.15 10.88 -0.81
N CYS A 147 -4.98 12.12 -1.22
CA CYS A 147 -4.51 12.42 -2.57
C CYS A 147 -3.05 12.85 -2.57
N ALA A 148 -2.30 12.42 -3.56
CA ALA A 148 -0.94 12.87 -3.78
C ALA A 148 -0.61 12.87 -5.26
N GLY A 149 0.05 13.93 -5.74
CA GLY A 149 0.34 14.09 -7.15
C GLY A 149 0.53 15.56 -7.52
N ALA A 150 1.07 15.79 -8.70
CA ALA A 150 1.13 17.09 -9.35
C ALA A 150 1.08 16.89 -10.87
N LEU A 151 0.80 17.95 -11.62
CA LEU A 151 0.89 17.92 -13.09
C LEU A 151 2.26 17.38 -13.53
N GLY A 152 2.24 16.37 -14.39
CA GLY A 152 3.40 15.61 -14.89
C GLY A 152 4.07 14.68 -13.87
N LYS A 153 3.54 14.51 -12.65
CA LYS A 153 4.13 13.68 -11.59
C LYS A 153 3.05 12.97 -10.78
N ASP A 154 2.78 11.72 -11.11
CA ASP A 154 1.82 10.88 -10.39
C ASP A 154 2.27 9.41 -10.30
N SER A 155 1.64 8.65 -9.41
CA SER A 155 1.67 7.19 -9.44
C SER A 155 0.91 6.69 -10.66
N CYS A 156 1.60 6.05 -11.60
CA CYS A 156 0.94 5.51 -12.79
C CYS A 156 0.34 4.12 -12.58
N GLN A 157 -0.44 3.70 -13.57
CA GLN A 157 -1.03 2.37 -13.67
C GLN A 157 -0.01 1.27 -13.34
N GLY A 158 -0.41 0.26 -12.56
CA GLY A 158 0.43 -0.92 -12.26
C GLY A 158 1.14 -0.92 -10.90
N ASP A 159 0.96 0.12 -10.09
CA ASP A 159 1.48 0.20 -8.70
C ASP A 159 0.39 0.00 -7.62
N SER A 160 -0.78 -0.50 -8.02
CA SER A 160 -1.91 -0.82 -7.14
C SER A 160 -1.48 -1.57 -5.87
N GLY A 161 -1.95 -1.11 -4.71
CA GLY A 161 -1.58 -1.66 -3.41
C GLY A 161 -0.16 -1.29 -2.95
N GLY A 162 0.57 -0.47 -3.70
CA GLY A 162 1.92 -0.01 -3.39
C GLY A 162 1.98 1.19 -2.44
N PRO A 163 3.20 1.60 -2.04
CA PRO A 163 3.42 2.70 -1.10
C PRO A 163 3.01 4.09 -1.52
N LEU A 164 2.61 4.87 -0.52
CA LEU A 164 3.00 6.27 -0.40
C LEU A 164 3.73 6.50 0.93
N VAL A 165 5.00 6.91 0.84
CA VAL A 165 5.89 7.08 2.00
C VAL A 165 6.30 8.53 2.22
N CYS A 166 5.99 9.10 3.38
CA CYS A 166 6.48 10.43 3.78
C CYS A 166 7.28 10.29 5.07
N LYS A 167 8.47 10.90 5.14
CA LYS A 167 9.29 10.90 6.37
C LYS A 167 9.51 9.50 6.98
N GLY A 168 9.55 8.46 6.15
CA GLY A 168 9.76 7.06 6.60
C GLY A 168 8.53 6.38 7.14
N LEU A 169 7.37 6.98 6.90
CA LEU A 169 6.07 6.48 7.31
C LEU A 169 5.26 6.06 6.11
N LEU A 170 4.60 4.91 6.20
CA LEU A 170 3.54 4.58 5.28
C LEU A 170 2.33 5.47 5.61
N VAL A 171 2.07 6.44 4.74
CA VAL A 171 0.95 7.37 4.90
C VAL A 171 -0.25 6.97 4.05
N GLY A 172 0.01 6.21 2.98
CA GLY A 172 -0.99 5.81 2.01
C GLY A 172 -0.65 4.50 1.34
N VAL A 173 -1.68 3.84 0.81
CA VAL A 173 -1.58 2.69 -0.08
C VAL A 173 -2.27 3.06 -1.39
N VAL A 174 -1.62 2.83 -2.54
CA VAL A 174 -2.17 3.15 -3.87
C VAL A 174 -3.50 2.41 -4.05
N ALA A 175 -4.59 3.15 -4.19
CA ALA A 175 -5.94 2.59 -4.32
C ALA A 175 -6.41 2.65 -5.77
N TRP A 176 -6.56 3.87 -6.30
CA TRP A 176 -7.03 4.13 -7.65
C TRP A 176 -6.58 5.53 -8.10
N GLY A 177 -6.89 5.91 -9.33
CA GLY A 177 -6.53 7.22 -9.85
C GLY A 177 -7.13 7.48 -11.22
N GLY A 178 -6.93 8.72 -11.69
CA GLY A 178 -7.40 9.17 -12.98
C GLY A 178 -6.32 8.98 -14.05
N ILE A 179 -6.18 9.99 -14.92
CA ILE A 179 -5.13 10.01 -15.94
C ILE A 179 -3.79 10.33 -15.26
N CYS A 180 -2.83 9.43 -15.48
CA CYS A 180 -1.44 9.57 -15.08
C CYS A 180 -0.88 10.98 -15.31
N GLY A 181 -0.45 11.65 -14.24
CA GLY A 181 0.23 12.94 -14.35
C GLY A 181 -0.69 14.11 -14.71
N GLU A 182 -1.99 13.89 -14.89
CA GLU A 182 -2.97 14.97 -15.06
C GLU A 182 -3.76 15.18 -13.77
N HIS A 183 -4.21 14.09 -13.15
CA HIS A 183 -4.92 14.11 -11.87
C HIS A 183 -4.04 13.59 -10.73
N PRO A 184 -4.27 13.99 -9.47
CA PRO A 184 -3.60 13.38 -8.33
C PRO A 184 -4.04 11.93 -8.13
N GLY A 185 -3.10 11.01 -7.88
CA GLY A 185 -3.44 9.65 -7.46
C GLY A 185 -4.19 9.63 -6.13
N VAL A 186 -5.08 8.64 -5.97
CA VAL A 186 -5.87 8.41 -4.76
C VAL A 186 -5.34 7.20 -4.01
N TYR A 187 -5.12 7.41 -2.72
CA TYR A 187 -4.51 6.46 -1.81
C TYR A 187 -5.44 6.24 -0.60
N THR A 188 -5.40 5.04 -0.05
CA THR A 188 -6.04 4.76 1.24
C THR A 188 -5.20 5.36 2.36
N ARG A 189 -5.77 6.30 3.12
CA ARG A 189 -5.13 7.03 4.22
C ARG A 189 -4.85 6.10 5.40
N ILE A 190 -3.58 5.76 5.61
CA ILE A 190 -3.18 4.83 6.68
C ILE A 190 -3.55 5.34 8.07
N SER A 191 -3.50 6.64 8.29
CA SER A 191 -3.78 7.21 9.60
C SER A 191 -5.24 7.04 10.06
N SER A 192 -6.16 6.69 9.16
CA SER A 192 -7.54 6.32 9.48
C SER A 192 -7.66 4.93 10.12
N TYR A 193 -6.60 4.12 10.09
CA TYR A 193 -6.58 2.75 10.61
C TYR A 193 -5.56 2.58 11.75
N THR A 194 -4.93 3.66 12.19
CA THR A 194 -3.92 3.62 13.27
C THR A 194 -4.26 4.58 14.41
N SER A 195 -5.40 5.28 14.30
CA SER A 195 -6.02 6.03 15.38
C SER A 195 -6.77 5.11 16.33
N ASP A 196 -7.39 4.05 15.80
CA ASP A 196 -8.17 3.10 16.60
C ASP A 196 -7.26 2.00 17.13
N GLU A 197 -7.52 1.54 18.37
CA GLU A 197 -6.86 0.37 18.95
C GLU A 197 -7.18 -0.90 18.14
N HIS A 198 -8.21 -0.83 17.28
CA HIS A 198 -8.75 -1.94 16.55
C HIS A 198 -9.07 -1.58 15.09
N VAL A 199 -8.48 -2.29 14.12
CA VAL A 199 -8.90 -2.21 12.72
C VAL A 199 -9.78 -3.40 12.39
N PRO A 200 -11.05 -3.19 12.01
CA PRO A 200 -11.96 -4.28 11.74
C PRO A 200 -11.57 -4.94 10.41
N LEU A 201 -10.83 -6.03 10.51
CA LEU A 201 -10.41 -6.83 9.37
C LEU A 201 -11.19 -8.14 9.30
N GLU A 202 -11.51 -8.57 8.08
CA GLU A 202 -12.14 -9.86 7.81
C GLU A 202 -11.11 -10.80 7.20
N LYS A 203 -10.89 -11.94 7.87
CA LYS A 203 -10.00 -13.01 7.43
C LYS A 203 -10.73 -13.92 6.46
N ASN A 204 -10.06 -14.24 5.35
CA ASN A 204 -10.48 -15.27 4.39
C ASN A 204 -11.96 -15.19 3.97
N ALA A 205 -12.56 -13.99 3.94
CA ALA A 205 -13.97 -13.71 3.63
C ALA A 205 -15.03 -14.56 4.39
N SER A 206 -14.68 -15.17 5.53
CA SER A 206 -15.64 -15.95 6.32
C SER A 206 -15.40 -15.94 7.84
N GLU A 207 -14.33 -15.31 8.34
CA GLU A 207 -14.04 -15.22 9.77
C GLU A 207 -13.67 -13.77 10.15
N GLU A 208 -14.33 -13.21 11.16
CA GLU A 208 -13.94 -11.91 11.72
C GLU A 208 -12.71 -12.08 12.62
N GLU A 209 -11.62 -11.37 12.33
CA GLU A 209 -10.41 -11.40 13.15
C GLU A 209 -9.90 -9.98 13.40
N ALA A 210 -9.64 -9.74 14.68
CA ALA A 210 -9.16 -8.48 15.18
C ALA A 210 -7.64 -8.32 14.96
N VAL A 211 -7.18 -7.34 14.15
CA VAL A 211 -5.74 -7.01 14.02
C VAL A 211 -5.39 -5.70 14.73
N TYR A 212 -4.38 -5.76 15.61
CA TYR A 212 -3.90 -4.64 16.42
C TYR A 212 -2.61 -4.04 15.82
N PHE A 213 -2.50 -2.72 15.81
CA PHE A 213 -1.31 -2.02 15.30
C PHE A 213 -0.53 -1.38 16.46
N VAL A 214 0.63 -1.93 16.81
CA VAL A 214 1.47 -1.41 17.91
C VAL A 214 2.66 -0.61 17.36
N PRO A 215 2.92 0.62 17.86
CA PRO A 215 3.95 1.49 17.30
C PRO A 215 5.36 1.08 17.74
N LEU A 216 6.23 0.74 16.78
CA LEU A 216 7.68 0.60 17.00
C LEU A 216 8.48 1.36 15.92
N ILE A 217 9.67 1.86 16.30
CA ILE A 217 10.49 2.85 15.59
C ILE A 217 11.41 2.21 14.53
N SER A 218 11.64 2.95 13.44
CA SER A 218 12.64 2.79 12.35
C SER A 218 12.26 1.91 11.14
N SER A 219 12.79 2.05 9.92
CA SER A 219 13.16 3.20 9.05
C SER A 219 13.52 2.63 7.65
N PHE A 220 12.68 2.95 6.66
CA PHE A 220 12.80 2.93 5.17
C PHE A 220 13.04 1.63 4.38
N CYS A 221 12.34 1.57 3.24
CA CYS A 221 12.20 0.45 2.31
C CYS A 221 12.54 0.83 0.86
N ILE A 222 12.72 -0.17 -0.02
CA ILE A 222 12.58 -0.02 -1.48
C ILE A 222 11.94 -1.30 -2.06
N TYR A 223 11.07 -1.15 -3.06
CA TYR A 223 10.30 -2.17 -3.79
C TYR A 223 9.20 -2.88 -2.99
N VAL A 224 8.21 -2.14 -2.51
CA VAL A 224 7.76 -2.43 -1.15
C VAL A 224 6.34 -2.99 -1.05
N LEU A 225 6.28 -4.32 -0.98
CA LEU A 225 5.34 -4.99 -0.08
C LEU A 225 5.77 -4.63 1.35
N PHE A 226 5.00 -3.77 2.02
CA PHE A 226 5.42 -3.27 3.34
C PHE A 226 5.17 -4.28 4.38
N LEU A 227 6.25 -4.71 4.99
CA LEU A 227 6.13 -5.56 6.14
C LEU A 227 5.66 -4.75 7.34
N ILE A 228 4.43 -5.03 7.79
CA ILE A 228 3.84 -4.42 8.97
C ILE A 228 4.31 -5.22 10.19
N ASN A 229 4.70 -4.50 11.24
CA ASN A 229 4.91 -5.09 12.54
C ASN A 229 3.56 -5.12 13.30
N VAL A 230 3.03 -6.32 13.49
CA VAL A 230 1.88 -6.60 14.37
C VAL A 230 2.49 -7.36 15.53
N ASN A 231 2.90 -6.63 16.57
CA ASN A 231 3.29 -7.20 17.84
C ASN A 231 2.17 -6.93 18.82
#